data_AF-A0A3M1S1T8-F1
#
_entry.id   AF-A0A3M1S1T8-F1
#
_cell.length_a   1.000
_cell.length_b   1.000
_cell.length_c   1.000
_cell.angle_alpha   90.00
_cell.angle_beta   90.00
_cell.angle_gamma   90.00
#
_symmetry.space_group_name_H-M   'P 1'
#
loop_
_entity.id
_entity.type
_entity.pdbx_description
1 polymer ?
#
loop_
_entity_poly.entity_id
_entity_poly.type
_entity_poly.pdbx_seq_one_letter_code
_entity_poly.pdbx_strand_id
1 'polypeptide(L)'
;MKPVPLAGSRPDSPALTALETAVIDCALRALGADGAALRAQLEVAEVRTRTGSGVGFVTRLRVPADTPRAAGRPPPPVLGHHPALAEPAEFLLELKDGRLHTLEACCFSGFWPDDEAAFQLVVRS
;
A
#
# COMPACT_ATOMS: atom_id res chain seq x y z
N MET A 1 -2.03 28.32 -21.81
CA MET A 1 -2.49 27.13 -21.06
C MET A 1 -1.99 27.24 -19.64
N LYS A 2 -2.89 27.24 -18.65
CA LYS A 2 -2.49 27.01 -17.25
C LYS A 2 -2.31 25.49 -17.08
N PRO A 3 -1.25 25.02 -16.40
CA PRO A 3 -1.13 23.59 -16.12
C PRO A 3 -2.35 23.13 -15.31
N VAL A 4 -2.96 22.04 -15.76
CA VAL A 4 -3.97 21.32 -14.99
C VAL A 4 -3.23 20.68 -13.82
N PRO A 5 -3.63 20.94 -12.56
CA PRO A 5 -3.00 20.27 -11.43
C PRO A 5 -3.21 18.76 -11.60
N LEU A 6 -2.11 18.00 -11.63
CA LEU A 6 -2.17 16.55 -11.47
C LEU A 6 -2.92 16.28 -10.17
N ALA A 7 -3.93 15.41 -10.23
CA ALA A 7 -4.76 15.05 -9.09
C ALA A 7 -3.88 14.67 -7.88
N GLY A 8 -4.14 15.34 -6.75
CA GLY A 8 -3.82 14.89 -5.40
C GLY A 8 -2.33 14.69 -5.09
N SER A 9 -1.57 15.76 -4.92
CA SER A 9 -0.43 15.70 -3.99
C SER A 9 -0.99 15.45 -2.59
N ARG A 10 -1.00 14.18 -2.16
CA ARG A 10 -1.23 13.83 -0.74
C ARG A 10 -0.19 14.57 0.10
N PRO A 11 -0.52 14.99 1.34
CA PRO A 11 0.45 15.65 2.20
C PRO A 11 1.71 14.78 2.36
N ASP A 12 2.88 15.40 2.27
CA ASP A 12 4.22 14.80 2.40
C ASP A 12 4.52 14.34 3.85
N SER A 13 3.59 13.59 4.46
CA SER A 13 3.79 12.98 5.76
C SER A 13 4.68 11.75 5.60
N PRO A 14 5.72 11.59 6.45
CA PRO A 14 6.49 10.35 6.51
C PRO A 14 5.68 9.19 7.11
N ALA A 15 4.52 9.45 7.72
CA ALA A 15 3.66 8.39 8.25
C ALA A 15 2.82 7.77 7.13
N LEU A 16 2.57 6.47 7.22
CA LEU A 16 1.56 5.76 6.43
C LEU A 16 0.15 6.33 6.68
N THR A 17 -0.69 6.34 5.65
CA THR A 17 -2.11 6.65 5.78
C THR A 17 -2.86 5.46 6.38
N ALA A 18 -4.10 5.69 6.84
CA ALA A 18 -4.95 4.61 7.34
C ALA A 18 -5.17 3.49 6.30
N LEU A 19 -5.41 3.83 5.03
CA LEU A 19 -5.57 2.83 3.96
C LEU A 19 -4.28 2.04 3.73
N GLU A 20 -3.12 2.71 3.60
CA GLU A 20 -1.86 2.01 3.35
C GLU A 20 -1.51 1.05 4.50
N THR A 21 -1.69 1.48 5.75
CA THR A 21 -1.51 0.62 6.93
C THR A 21 -2.46 -0.57 6.90
N ALA A 22 -3.75 -0.35 6.60
CA ALA A 22 -4.75 -1.40 6.56
C ALA A 22 -4.48 -2.44 5.44
N VAL A 23 -4.03 -1.98 4.26
CA VAL A 23 -3.66 -2.85 3.14
C VAL A 23 -2.44 -3.70 3.49
N ILE A 24 -1.38 -3.08 4.02
CA ILE A 24 -0.18 -3.81 4.41
C ILE A 24 -0.54 -4.84 5.49
N ASP A 25 -1.25 -4.45 6.54
CA ASP A 25 -1.65 -5.37 7.60
C ASP A 25 -2.52 -6.53 7.06
N CYS A 26 -3.47 -6.25 6.16
CA CYS A 26 -4.29 -7.26 5.49
C CYS A 26 -3.41 -8.31 4.77
N ALA A 27 -2.45 -7.86 3.96
CA ALA A 27 -1.51 -8.73 3.24
C ALA A 27 -0.66 -9.56 4.22
N LEU A 28 -0.18 -8.93 5.30
CA LEU A 28 0.67 -9.59 6.29
C LEU A 28 -0.09 -10.61 7.16
N ARG A 29 -1.38 -10.42 7.42
CA ARG A 29 -2.21 -11.42 8.13
C ARG A 29 -2.28 -12.75 7.37
N ALA A 30 -2.32 -12.72 6.04
CA ALA A 30 -2.31 -13.92 5.20
C ALA A 30 -1.03 -14.76 5.29
N LEU A 31 0.05 -14.16 5.81
CA LEU A 31 1.32 -14.87 6.05
C LEU A 31 1.35 -15.60 7.39
N GLY A 32 0.37 -15.38 8.28
CA GLY A 32 0.35 -16.00 9.60
C GLY A 32 1.60 -15.68 10.42
N ALA A 33 2.25 -16.71 10.97
CA ALA A 33 3.48 -16.56 11.76
C ALA A 33 4.68 -16.05 10.93
N ASP A 34 4.74 -16.40 9.64
CA ASP A 34 5.83 -16.00 8.75
C ASP A 34 5.89 -14.48 8.51
N GLY A 35 4.77 -13.78 8.77
CA GLY A 35 4.65 -12.33 8.66
C GLY A 35 5.18 -11.54 9.87
N ALA A 36 5.65 -12.17 10.95
CA ALA A 36 5.99 -11.49 12.19
C ALA A 36 7.07 -10.41 12.01
N ALA A 37 8.15 -10.71 11.27
CA ALA A 37 9.20 -9.74 10.98
C ALA A 37 8.68 -8.54 10.17
N LEU A 38 7.79 -8.78 9.20
CA LEU A 38 7.22 -7.71 8.38
C LEU A 38 6.26 -6.82 9.19
N ARG A 39 5.52 -7.37 10.14
CA ARG A 39 4.69 -6.56 11.06
C ARG A 39 5.56 -5.67 11.94
N ALA A 40 6.66 -6.19 12.48
CA ALA A 40 7.62 -5.37 13.21
C ALA A 40 8.24 -4.27 12.34
N GLN A 41 8.45 -4.51 11.05
CA GLN A 41 8.88 -3.47 10.10
C GLN A 41 7.80 -2.42 9.86
N LEU A 42 6.53 -2.80 9.77
CA LEU A 42 5.41 -1.86 9.56
C LEU A 42 5.34 -0.80 10.66
N GLU A 43 5.57 -1.18 11.93
CA GLU A 43 5.55 -0.26 13.08
C GLU A 43 6.60 0.86 13.00
N VAL A 44 7.69 0.65 12.25
CA VAL A 44 8.81 1.59 12.14
C VAL A 44 9.04 2.05 10.70
N ALA A 45 8.16 1.69 9.77
CA ALA A 45 8.28 2.05 8.37
C ALA A 45 7.91 3.53 8.16
N GLU A 46 8.73 4.22 7.38
CA GLU A 46 8.49 5.60 6.97
C GLU A 46 8.19 5.65 5.48
N VAL A 47 7.29 6.53 5.08
CA VAL A 47 7.06 6.88 3.69
C VAL A 47 8.17 7.80 3.20
N ARG A 48 8.84 7.36 2.12
CA ARG A 48 9.84 8.13 1.39
C ARG A 48 9.19 9.07 0.38
N THR A 49 8.28 8.53 -0.42
CA THR A 49 7.60 9.25 -1.49
C THR A 49 6.22 8.65 -1.73
N ARG A 50 5.26 9.49 -2.08
CA ARG A 50 3.98 9.09 -2.68
C ARG A 50 3.83 9.70 -4.05
N THR A 51 3.45 8.90 -5.03
CA THR A 51 3.18 9.36 -6.38
C THR A 51 1.80 8.87 -6.80
N GLY A 52 0.85 9.79 -6.98
CA GLY A 52 -0.47 9.50 -7.54
C GLY A 52 -0.48 9.65 -9.06
N SER A 53 -1.24 8.80 -9.75
CA SER A 53 -1.46 8.89 -11.20
C SER A 53 -2.88 9.34 -11.56
N GLY A 54 -3.78 9.43 -10.57
CA GLY A 54 -5.22 9.62 -10.76
C GLY A 54 -6.00 8.31 -10.90
N VAL A 55 -5.36 7.20 -11.24
CA VAL A 55 -5.99 5.85 -11.29
C VAL A 55 -5.38 4.89 -10.27
N GLY A 56 -4.54 5.41 -9.37
CA GLY A 56 -3.72 4.62 -8.47
C GLY A 56 -2.61 5.46 -7.85
N PHE A 57 -1.76 4.80 -7.08
CA PHE A 57 -0.59 5.41 -6.47
C PHE A 57 0.52 4.41 -6.23
N VAL A 58 1.73 4.94 -6.04
CA VAL A 58 2.89 4.20 -5.55
C VAL A 58 3.43 4.90 -4.31
N THR A 59 3.56 4.14 -3.23
CA THR A 59 4.17 4.58 -1.97
C THR A 59 5.48 3.82 -1.77
N ARG A 60 6.60 4.55 -1.76
CA ARG A 60 7.91 3.98 -1.44
C ARG A 60 8.16 4.09 0.05
N LEU A 61 8.63 3.01 0.64
CA LEU A 61 8.87 2.87 2.07
C LEU A 61 10.36 2.84 2.38
N ARG A 62 10.69 3.27 3.59
CA ARG A 62 11.97 3.08 4.24
C ARG A 62 11.74 2.29 5.51
N VAL A 63 12.43 1.16 5.62
CA VAL A 63 12.56 0.42 6.87
C VAL A 63 13.98 0.67 7.42
N PRO A 64 14.15 0.97 8.71
CA PRO A 64 15.46 1.06 9.35
C PRO A 64 16.32 -0.19 9.11
N ALA A 65 17.64 -0.01 8.96
CA ALA A 65 18.55 -1.07 8.53
C ALA A 65 18.77 -2.16 9.61
N ASP A 66 18.55 -1.80 10.87
CA ASP A 66 18.63 -2.64 12.06
C ASP A 66 17.36 -3.48 12.31
N THR A 67 16.25 -3.18 11.64
CA THR A 67 15.04 -4.01 11.76
C THR A 67 15.28 -5.41 11.17
N PRO A 68 14.80 -6.50 11.81
CA PRO A 68 14.94 -7.85 11.28
C PRO A 68 14.37 -8.01 9.86
N ARG A 69 15.04 -8.80 9.01
CA ARG A 69 14.57 -9.15 7.67
C ARG A 69 13.61 -10.33 7.74
N ALA A 70 12.62 -10.36 6.86
CA ALA A 70 11.77 -11.53 6.69
C ALA A 70 12.47 -12.56 5.78
N ALA A 71 12.38 -13.84 6.14
CA ALA A 71 12.88 -14.97 5.36
C ALA A 71 11.75 -15.71 4.61
N GLY A 72 10.55 -15.13 4.57
CA GLY A 72 9.33 -15.77 4.09
C GLY A 72 9.00 -15.50 2.62
N ARG A 73 7.86 -16.06 2.20
CA ARG A 73 7.26 -15.81 0.88
C ARG A 73 6.80 -14.35 0.74
N PRO A 74 6.69 -13.82 -0.49
CA PRO A 74 6.09 -12.50 -0.71
C PRO A 74 4.65 -12.44 -0.18
N PRO A 75 4.19 -11.28 0.31
CA PRO A 75 2.79 -11.06 0.65
C PRO A 75 1.90 -11.26 -0.59
N PRO A 76 0.71 -11.87 -0.43
CA PRO A 76 -0.25 -11.97 -1.53
C PRO A 76 -0.82 -10.59 -1.90
N PRO A 77 -1.35 -10.41 -3.13
CA PRO A 77 -2.10 -9.22 -3.48
C PRO A 77 -3.32 -9.03 -2.59
N VAL A 78 -3.70 -7.77 -2.37
CA VAL A 78 -4.95 -7.39 -1.69
C VAL A 78 -5.87 -6.74 -2.70
N LEU A 79 -7.15 -7.10 -2.66
CA LEU A 79 -8.20 -6.44 -3.42
C LEU A 79 -8.95 -5.48 -2.49
N GLY A 80 -9.20 -4.26 -2.97
CA GLY A 80 -10.04 -3.28 -2.30
C GLY A 80 -11.32 -3.02 -3.08
N HIS A 81 -12.45 -3.41 -2.50
CA HIS A 81 -13.76 -3.05 -3.01
C HIS A 81 -14.14 -1.67 -2.51
N HIS A 82 -14.61 -0.82 -3.41
CA HIS A 82 -15.04 0.54 -3.07
C HIS A 82 -16.32 0.88 -3.85
N PRO A 83 -17.35 1.50 -3.23
CA PRO A 83 -18.62 1.79 -3.91
C PRO A 83 -18.51 2.66 -5.17
N ALA A 84 -17.48 3.52 -5.25
CA ALA A 84 -17.22 4.36 -6.42
C ALA A 84 -16.44 3.66 -7.55
N LEU A 85 -16.01 2.41 -7.36
CA LEU A 85 -15.29 1.65 -8.37
C LEU A 85 -16.18 0.54 -8.93
N ALA A 86 -16.19 0.38 -10.26
CA ALA A 86 -16.89 -0.71 -10.92
C ALA A 86 -16.19 -2.06 -10.69
N GLU A 87 -14.87 -2.04 -10.53
CA GLU A 87 -14.03 -3.19 -10.29
C GLU A 87 -13.13 -2.94 -9.08
N PRO A 88 -12.72 -3.99 -8.35
CA PRO A 88 -11.83 -3.80 -7.20
C PRO A 88 -10.50 -3.15 -7.60
N ALA A 89 -9.99 -2.27 -6.75
CA ALA A 89 -8.60 -1.87 -6.85
C ALA A 89 -7.69 -3.02 -6.41
N GLU A 90 -6.56 -3.19 -7.08
CA GLU A 90 -5.53 -4.14 -6.65
C GLU A 90 -4.42 -3.40 -5.93
N PHE A 91 -3.92 -4.02 -4.86
CA PHE A 91 -2.79 -3.55 -4.08
C PHE A 91 -1.69 -4.60 -4.07
N LEU A 92 -0.47 -4.18 -4.39
CA LEU A 92 0.71 -5.03 -4.44
C LEU A 92 1.73 -4.52 -3.44
N LEU A 93 2.13 -5.39 -2.50
CA LEU A 93 3.17 -5.10 -1.52
C LEU A 93 4.46 -5.81 -1.92
N GLU A 94 5.44 -5.03 -2.33
CA GLU A 94 6.75 -5.54 -2.72
C GLU A 94 7.73 -5.54 -1.55
N LEU A 95 8.55 -6.59 -1.50
CA LEU A 95 9.68 -6.69 -0.60
C LEU A 95 11.00 -6.48 -1.36
N LYS A 96 11.97 -5.84 -0.71
CA LYS A 96 13.35 -5.76 -1.18
C LYS A 96 14.29 -6.28 -0.10
N ASP A 97 15.03 -7.33 -0.43
CA ASP A 97 15.97 -8.00 0.49
C ASP A 97 15.36 -8.35 1.86
N GLY A 98 14.10 -8.81 1.85
CA GLY A 98 13.34 -9.18 3.04
C GLY A 98 12.75 -7.99 3.82
N ARG A 99 12.65 -6.80 3.21
CA ARG A 99 12.11 -5.58 3.83
C ARG A 99 10.93 -5.01 3.05
N LEU A 100 9.95 -4.42 3.73
CA LEU A 100 8.88 -3.63 3.10
C LEU A 100 9.51 -2.54 2.21
N HIS A 101 9.09 -2.47 0.94
CA HIS A 101 9.72 -1.56 -0.01
C HIS A 101 8.74 -0.66 -0.75
N THR A 102 7.73 -1.25 -1.41
CA THR A 102 6.79 -0.51 -2.24
C THR A 102 5.39 -1.02 -1.96
N LEU A 103 4.44 -0.10 -1.79
CA LEU A 103 3.02 -0.39 -1.92
C LEU A 103 2.53 0.28 -3.20
N GLU A 104 2.06 -0.51 -4.15
CA GLU A 104 1.39 -0.04 -5.35
C GLU A 104 -0.10 -0.31 -5.23
N ALA A 105 -0.91 0.64 -5.69
CA ALA A 105 -2.35 0.51 -5.79
C ALA A 105 -2.81 0.96 -7.18
N CYS A 106 -3.69 0.18 -7.81
CA CYS A 106 -4.24 0.52 -9.11
C CYS A 106 -5.73 0.16 -9.21
N CYS A 107 -6.50 1.05 -9.82
CA CYS A 107 -7.85 0.74 -10.29
C CYS A 107 -7.74 0.03 -11.65
N PHE A 108 -8.54 -1.02 -11.86
CA PHE A 108 -8.64 -1.63 -13.18
C PHE A 108 -9.37 -0.71 -14.18
N SER A 109 -10.39 0.00 -13.69
CA SER A 109 -11.15 0.99 -14.45
C SER A 109 -11.55 2.17 -13.57
N GLY A 110 -11.70 3.35 -14.17
CA GLY A 110 -12.08 4.58 -13.47
C GLY A 110 -10.91 5.31 -12.79
N PHE A 111 -11.27 6.33 -12.00
CA PHE A 111 -10.32 7.12 -11.22
C PHE A 111 -10.25 6.62 -9.78
N TRP A 112 -9.12 6.89 -9.14
CA TRP A 112 -8.93 6.63 -7.72
C TRP A 112 -10.00 7.38 -6.90
N PRO A 113 -10.67 6.74 -5.92
CA PRO A 113 -11.71 7.40 -5.14
C PRO A 113 -11.17 8.54 -4.28
N ASP A 114 -11.97 9.59 -4.09
CA ASP A 114 -11.65 10.69 -3.17
C ASP A 114 -11.74 10.28 -1.69
N ASP A 115 -12.65 9.34 -1.37
CA ASP A 115 -12.82 8.79 -0.01
C ASP A 115 -12.18 7.41 0.10
N GLU A 116 -11.02 7.34 0.72
CA GLU A 116 -10.31 6.07 0.93
C GLU A 116 -10.84 5.25 2.11
N ALA A 117 -11.68 5.83 2.97
CA ALA A 117 -12.15 5.13 4.17
C ALA A 117 -13.19 4.05 3.87
N ALA A 118 -13.84 4.12 2.69
CA ALA A 118 -14.87 3.16 2.29
C ALA A 118 -14.32 1.89 1.60
N PHE A 119 -12.99 1.74 1.49
CA PHE A 119 -12.39 0.51 0.97
C PHE A 119 -12.65 -0.68 1.91
N GLN A 120 -13.11 -1.78 1.34
CA GLN A 120 -13.21 -3.09 1.98
C GLN A 120 -12.13 -4.02 1.42
N LEU A 121 -11.24 -4.50 2.29
CA LEU A 121 -10.02 -5.19 1.90
C LEU A 121 -10.14 -6.70 2.06
N VAL A 122 -9.76 -7.45 1.02
CA VAL A 122 -9.68 -8.91 1.03
C VAL A 122 -8.39 -9.38 0.38
N VAL A 123 -7.83 -10.48 0.88
CA VAL A 123 -6.64 -11.09 0.26
C VAL A 123 -7.06 -11.85 -0.99
N ARG A 124 -6.31 -11.68 -2.08
CA ARG A 124 -6.52 -12.45 -3.32
C ARG A 124 -5.98 -13.86 -3.10
N SER A 125 -6.89 -14.83 -2.98
CA SER A 125 -6.61 -16.27 -2.81
C SER A 125 -6.16 -16.94 -4.10
#